data_AF-A0A957FEX3-F1
#
_entry.id   AF-A0A957FEX3-F1
#
_cell.length_a   1.000
_cell.length_b   1.000
_cell.length_c   1.000
_cell.angle_alpha   90.00
_cell.angle_beta   90.00
_cell.angle_gamma   90.00
#
_symmetry.space_group_name_H-M   'P 1'
#
loop_
_entity.id
_entity.type
_entity.pdbx_description
1 polymer ?
#
loop_
_entity_poly.entity_id
_entity_poly.type
_entity_poly.pdbx_seq_one_letter_code
_entity_poly.pdbx_strand_id
1 'polypeptide(L)'
;MNKKLTIAILSVLVLSLALAGLVLAQTFPGAGQAVTNAVLQNKGDEAASVVVTYYNASGVVQDTTEVVIESHAVVEVKTEDEPLPAGFAGSAVVSSNQPLASVVSIKSTGVTASAGGTTQGAYNGTAAPATTISFPSVWRFDGIVSVVTIQNTQRAAVDVTVKFYSREGDELGTCTPNVSGYGSVTYDMRT
;
A
#
# COMPACT_ATOMS: atom_id res chain seq x y z
N MET A 1 9.15 62.18 -2.08
CA MET A 1 9.34 61.06 -3.03
C MET A 1 8.65 61.42 -4.35
N ASN A 2 9.36 61.40 -5.48
CA ASN A 2 8.79 61.78 -6.78
C ASN A 2 7.67 60.80 -7.17
N LYS A 3 6.49 61.29 -7.56
CA LYS A 3 5.35 60.43 -7.95
C LYS A 3 5.74 59.35 -8.97
N LYS A 4 6.68 59.66 -9.87
CA LYS A 4 7.23 58.70 -10.85
C LYS A 4 8.03 57.56 -10.21
N LEU A 5 8.75 57.84 -9.13
CA LEU A 5 9.55 56.86 -8.40
C LEU A 5 8.64 55.92 -7.57
N THR A 6 7.58 56.45 -6.97
CA THR A 6 6.59 55.65 -6.23
C THR A 6 5.83 54.70 -7.16
N ILE A 7 5.46 55.16 -8.36
CA ILE A 7 4.78 54.32 -9.35
C ILE A 7 5.71 53.21 -9.85
N ALA A 8 6.98 53.52 -10.13
CA ALA A 8 7.94 52.51 -10.57
C ALA A 8 8.17 51.41 -9.51
N ILE A 9 8.28 51.78 -8.23
CA ILE A 9 8.46 50.83 -7.13
C ILE A 9 7.22 49.95 -6.96
N LEU A 10 6.02 50.53 -7.02
CA LEU A 10 4.76 49.77 -6.96
C LEU A 10 4.61 48.81 -8.15
N SER A 11 4.98 49.23 -9.37
CA SER A 11 4.94 48.36 -10.55
C SER A 11 5.91 47.19 -10.44
N VAL A 12 7.14 47.41 -9.94
CA VAL A 12 8.12 46.33 -9.72
C VAL A 12 7.66 45.38 -8.61
N LEU A 13 7.08 45.90 -7.53
CA LEU A 13 6.54 45.08 -6.44
C LEU A 13 5.37 44.21 -6.92
N VAL A 14 4.43 44.78 -7.68
CA VAL A 14 3.29 44.03 -8.27
C VAL A 14 3.77 42.99 -9.28
N LEU A 15 4.80 43.30 -10.09
CA LEU A 15 5.39 42.34 -11.02
C LEU A 15 6.13 41.21 -10.28
N SER A 16 6.82 41.53 -9.16
CA SER A 16 7.51 40.54 -8.34
C SER A 16 6.55 39.63 -7.54
N LEU A 17 5.37 40.12 -7.13
CA LEU A 17 4.32 39.30 -6.55
C LEU A 17 3.59 38.44 -7.60
N ALA A 18 3.49 38.91 -8.85
CA ALA A 18 2.94 38.12 -9.96
C ALA A 18 3.89 37.00 -10.44
N LEU A 19 5.17 37.06 -10.03
CA LEU A 19 6.19 36.02 -10.23
C LEU A 19 6.27 35.04 -9.04
N ALA A 20 5.39 35.13 -8.04
CA ALA A 20 5.19 34.06 -7.09
C ALA A 20 4.84 32.79 -7.89
N GLY A 21 5.79 31.85 -7.94
CA GLY A 21 5.82 30.77 -8.92
C GLY A 21 4.49 30.04 -9.01
N LEU A 22 4.03 29.82 -10.24
CA LEU A 22 3.05 28.79 -10.54
C LEU A 22 3.63 27.46 -10.04
N VAL A 23 3.24 27.05 -8.83
CA VAL A 23 3.39 25.67 -8.39
C VAL A 23 2.37 24.90 -9.21
N LEU A 24 2.81 24.34 -10.33
CA LEU A 24 2.01 23.36 -11.06
C LEU A 24 1.81 22.17 -10.12
N ALA A 25 0.57 21.96 -9.68
CA ALA A 25 0.22 20.75 -8.95
C ALA A 25 0.47 19.56 -9.89
N GLN A 26 1.44 18.71 -9.56
CA GLN A 26 1.64 17.46 -10.27
C GLN A 26 0.42 16.57 -10.01
N THR A 27 -0.37 16.30 -11.06
CA THR A 27 -1.51 15.40 -10.98
C THR A 27 -1.01 13.98 -11.17
N PHE A 28 -0.98 13.19 -10.10
CA PHE A 28 -0.67 11.77 -10.19
C PHE A 28 -1.92 10.98 -10.60
N PRO A 29 -1.80 10.06 -11.58
CA PRO A 29 -2.92 9.22 -11.99
C PRO A 29 -3.44 8.35 -10.83
N GLY A 30 -4.73 8.05 -10.85
CA GLY A 30 -5.34 7.15 -9.88
C GLY A 30 -4.80 5.73 -10.01
N ALA A 31 -4.55 5.06 -8.87
CA ALA A 31 -4.15 3.65 -8.81
C ALA A 31 -5.24 2.65 -9.23
N GLY A 32 -6.40 3.14 -9.68
CA GLY A 32 -7.54 2.31 -10.08
C GLY A 32 -8.23 1.63 -8.90
N GLN A 33 -9.04 0.62 -9.21
CA GLN A 33 -9.69 -0.28 -8.26
C GLN A 33 -8.89 -1.58 -8.19
N ALA A 34 -8.44 -1.94 -6.99
CA ALA A 34 -7.61 -3.12 -6.76
C ALA A 34 -8.44 -4.30 -6.22
N VAL A 35 -8.17 -5.49 -6.72
CA VAL A 35 -8.61 -6.77 -6.14
C VAL A 35 -7.37 -7.61 -5.80
N THR A 36 -7.44 -8.38 -4.72
CA THR A 36 -6.33 -9.20 -4.25
C THR A 36 -6.70 -10.67 -4.26
N ASN A 37 -5.83 -11.49 -4.86
CA ASN A 37 -5.99 -12.94 -4.89
C ASN A 37 -4.76 -13.59 -4.25
N ALA A 38 -4.97 -14.56 -3.39
CA ALA A 38 -3.94 -15.37 -2.78
C ALA A 38 -4.04 -16.80 -3.31
N VAL A 39 -2.99 -17.25 -4.00
CA VAL A 39 -2.81 -18.67 -4.33
C VAL A 39 -2.11 -19.33 -3.14
N LEU A 40 -2.71 -20.38 -2.60
CA LEU A 40 -2.23 -21.16 -1.45
C LEU A 40 -1.94 -22.58 -1.90
N GLN A 41 -0.71 -23.03 -1.69
CA GLN A 41 -0.31 -24.42 -1.90
C GLN A 41 -0.12 -25.10 -0.56
N ASN A 42 -0.80 -26.23 -0.34
CA ASN A 42 -0.48 -27.13 0.74
C ASN A 42 0.81 -27.89 0.39
N LYS A 43 1.85 -27.75 1.21
CA LYS A 43 3.12 -28.47 1.05
C LYS A 43 3.22 -29.71 1.94
N GLY A 44 2.27 -29.91 2.83
CA GLY A 44 2.21 -31.08 3.71
C GLY A 44 1.74 -32.31 2.97
N ASP A 45 1.90 -33.46 3.64
CA ASP A 45 1.51 -34.77 3.13
C ASP A 45 0.06 -35.16 3.51
N GLU A 46 -0.63 -34.32 4.29
CA GLU A 46 -2.02 -34.48 4.71
C GLU A 46 -2.88 -33.28 4.26
N ALA A 47 -4.20 -33.41 4.32
CA ALA A 47 -5.11 -32.30 4.05
C ALA A 47 -4.90 -31.14 5.04
N ALA A 48 -4.76 -29.93 4.50
CA ALA A 48 -4.61 -28.70 5.25
C ALA A 48 -5.98 -28.10 5.56
N SER A 49 -6.31 -27.95 6.85
CA SER A 49 -7.36 -27.05 7.31
C SER A 49 -6.78 -25.64 7.37
N VAL A 50 -7.28 -24.76 6.52
CA VAL A 50 -6.81 -23.38 6.38
C VAL A 50 -7.91 -22.43 6.82
N VAL A 51 -7.53 -21.43 7.63
CA VAL A 51 -8.42 -20.33 8.01
C VAL A 51 -7.82 -19.02 7.52
N VAL A 52 -8.58 -18.30 6.70
CA VAL A 52 -8.25 -16.98 6.19
C VAL A 52 -9.09 -15.96 6.96
N THR A 53 -8.45 -15.10 7.73
CA THR A 53 -9.14 -14.03 8.47
C THR A 53 -8.80 -12.68 7.86
N TYR A 54 -9.84 -11.92 7.49
CA TYR A 54 -9.71 -10.58 6.92
C TYR A 54 -9.90 -9.52 8.01
N TYR A 55 -8.98 -8.56 8.07
CA TYR A 55 -8.98 -7.45 9.02
C TYR A 55 -9.03 -6.13 8.27
N ASN A 56 -9.81 -5.16 8.77
CA ASN A 56 -9.70 -3.78 8.28
C ASN A 56 -8.40 -3.12 8.76
N ALA A 57 -8.12 -1.89 8.31
CA ALA A 57 -6.92 -1.13 8.71
C ALA A 57 -6.75 -0.98 10.24
N SER A 58 -7.86 -0.95 11.00
CA SER A 58 -7.85 -0.86 12.46
C SER A 58 -7.63 -2.20 13.18
N GLY A 59 -7.48 -3.31 12.45
CA GLY A 59 -7.28 -4.64 13.02
C GLY A 59 -8.57 -5.33 13.46
N VAL A 60 -9.74 -4.85 13.00
CA VAL A 60 -11.03 -5.46 13.30
C VAL A 60 -11.37 -6.49 12.23
N VAL A 61 -11.70 -7.71 12.66
CA VAL A 61 -12.14 -8.79 11.77
C VAL A 61 -13.36 -8.33 10.98
N GLN A 62 -13.28 -8.44 9.66
CA GLN A 62 -14.39 -8.20 8.74
C GLN A 62 -15.04 -9.50 8.32
N ASP A 63 -14.23 -10.54 8.12
CA ASP A 63 -14.71 -11.84 7.68
C ASP A 63 -13.71 -12.96 8.00
N THR A 64 -14.17 -14.21 7.97
CA THR A 64 -13.33 -15.41 8.14
C THR A 64 -13.83 -16.54 7.28
N THR A 65 -12.93 -17.08 6.45
CA THR A 65 -13.22 -18.14 5.49
C THR A 65 -12.36 -19.35 5.79
N GLU A 66 -13.01 -20.51 5.84
CA GLU A 66 -12.35 -21.80 6.02
C GLU A 66 -12.24 -22.51 4.67
N VAL A 67 -11.08 -23.08 4.40
CA VAL A 67 -10.85 -23.89 3.21
C VAL A 67 -10.03 -25.12 3.55
N VAL A 68 -10.37 -26.24 2.92
CA VAL A 68 -9.56 -27.45 2.97
C VAL A 68 -8.77 -27.55 1.68
N ILE A 69 -7.45 -27.68 1.81
CA ILE A 69 -6.54 -27.87 0.68
C ILE A 69 -5.95 -29.27 0.82
N GLU A 70 -6.30 -30.18 -0.10
CA GLU A 70 -5.75 -31.53 -0.11
C GLU A 70 -4.21 -31.53 -0.16
N SER A 71 -3.60 -32.66 0.23
CA SER A 71 -2.15 -32.84 0.19
C SER A 71 -1.58 -32.45 -1.18
N HIS A 72 -0.53 -31.63 -1.18
CA HIS A 72 0.13 -31.07 -2.38
C HIS A 72 -0.74 -30.22 -3.31
N ALA A 73 -2.01 -29.98 -2.97
CA ALA A 73 -2.95 -29.25 -3.82
C ALA A 73 -2.82 -27.73 -3.66
N VAL A 74 -3.54 -27.02 -4.53
CA VAL A 74 -3.56 -25.55 -4.60
C VAL A 74 -5.00 -25.06 -4.60
N VAL A 75 -5.25 -23.96 -3.90
CA VAL A 75 -6.49 -23.19 -3.99
C VAL A 75 -6.15 -21.72 -4.20
N GLU A 76 -6.97 -21.03 -5.00
CA GLU A 76 -6.96 -19.57 -5.08
C GLU A 76 -8.10 -19.02 -4.21
N VAL A 77 -7.76 -18.12 -3.30
CA VAL A 77 -8.72 -17.34 -2.50
C VAL A 77 -8.73 -15.93 -3.05
N LYS A 78 -9.91 -15.39 -3.36
CA LYS A 78 -10.07 -14.09 -3.99
C LYS A 78 -10.91 -13.19 -3.12
N THR A 79 -10.44 -11.97 -2.85
CA THR A 79 -11.21 -11.02 -2.02
C THR A 79 -12.59 -10.68 -2.59
N GLU A 80 -12.78 -10.85 -3.91
CA GLU A 80 -14.06 -10.61 -4.57
C GLU A 80 -15.13 -11.68 -4.30
N ASP A 81 -14.71 -12.88 -3.90
CA ASP A 81 -15.61 -14.00 -3.60
C ASP A 81 -16.06 -14.00 -2.11
N GLU A 82 -15.47 -13.12 -1.30
CA GLU A 82 -15.70 -13.04 0.15
C GLU A 82 -16.75 -11.97 0.49
N PRO A 83 -17.54 -12.15 1.57
CA PRO A 83 -18.54 -11.19 2.02
C PRO A 83 -17.94 -9.92 2.67
N LEU A 84 -16.95 -9.32 2.02
CA LEU A 84 -16.27 -8.11 2.49
C LEU A 84 -17.06 -6.84 2.13
N PRO A 85 -17.00 -5.79 2.96
CA PRO A 85 -17.63 -4.51 2.64
C PRO A 85 -17.11 -3.91 1.32
N ALA A 86 -17.97 -3.18 0.61
CA ALA A 86 -17.57 -2.46 -0.61
C ALA A 86 -16.41 -1.50 -0.32
N GLY A 87 -15.37 -1.55 -1.16
CA GLY A 87 -14.16 -0.74 -0.98
C GLY A 87 -13.26 -1.20 0.18
N PHE A 88 -13.38 -2.47 0.60
CA PHE A 88 -12.53 -3.05 1.64
C PHE A 88 -11.04 -2.78 1.37
N ALA A 89 -10.39 -2.19 2.37
CA ALA A 89 -8.96 -1.98 2.42
C ALA A 89 -8.46 -2.46 3.77
N GLY A 90 -7.54 -3.42 3.75
CA GLY A 90 -7.14 -4.12 4.96
C GLY A 90 -6.07 -5.17 4.70
N SER A 91 -6.01 -6.16 5.57
CA SER A 91 -5.06 -7.27 5.48
C SER A 91 -5.75 -8.60 5.69
N ALA A 92 -5.09 -9.69 5.32
CA ALA A 92 -5.51 -11.04 5.64
C ALA A 92 -4.40 -11.75 6.42
N VAL A 93 -4.79 -12.64 7.33
CA VAL A 93 -3.88 -13.60 7.99
C VAL A 93 -4.37 -14.99 7.63
N VAL A 94 -3.48 -15.79 7.05
CA VAL A 94 -3.75 -17.19 6.71
C VAL A 94 -3.10 -18.07 7.76
N SER A 95 -3.89 -18.94 8.39
CA SER A 95 -3.40 -19.95 9.33
C SER A 95 -3.72 -21.35 8.82
N SER A 96 -2.86 -22.31 9.13
CA SER A 96 -3.04 -23.70 8.71
C SER A 96 -2.39 -24.68 9.67
N ASN A 97 -2.92 -25.90 9.72
CA ASN A 97 -2.32 -27.05 10.40
C ASN A 97 -1.22 -27.75 9.56
N GLN A 98 -1.04 -27.38 8.29
CA GLN A 98 0.03 -27.89 7.41
C GLN A 98 0.90 -26.74 6.89
N PRO A 99 2.15 -26.99 6.47
CA PRO A 99 2.99 -25.98 5.86
C PRO A 99 2.38 -25.48 4.53
N LEU A 100 2.23 -24.16 4.39
CA LEU A 100 1.76 -23.54 3.15
C LEU A 100 2.89 -22.82 2.39
N ALA A 101 2.77 -22.75 1.07
CA ALA A 101 3.37 -21.68 0.26
C ALA A 101 2.26 -20.78 -0.27
N SER A 102 2.56 -19.49 -0.45
CA SER A 102 1.59 -18.55 -1.00
C SER A 102 2.23 -17.53 -1.93
N VAL A 103 1.53 -17.24 -3.02
CA VAL A 103 1.78 -16.09 -3.89
C VAL A 103 0.51 -15.25 -3.89
N VAL A 104 0.66 -13.98 -3.56
CA VAL A 104 -0.42 -13.00 -3.58
C VAL A 104 -0.24 -12.12 -4.79
N SER A 105 -1.33 -11.89 -5.52
CA SER A 105 -1.39 -10.97 -6.64
C SER A 105 -2.39 -9.86 -6.35
N ILE A 106 -2.03 -8.63 -6.73
CA ILE A 106 -2.88 -7.45 -6.63
C ILE A 106 -3.09 -6.98 -8.05
N LYS A 107 -4.33 -7.00 -8.52
CA LYS A 107 -4.70 -6.52 -9.86
C LYS A 107 -5.49 -5.24 -9.72
N SER A 108 -4.99 -4.16 -10.32
CA SER A 108 -5.72 -2.90 -10.41
C SER A 108 -6.30 -2.71 -11.82
N THR A 109 -7.51 -2.15 -11.86
CA THR A 109 -8.21 -1.79 -13.10
C THR A 109 -8.67 -0.34 -13.06
N GLY A 110 -8.89 0.30 -14.21
CA GLY A 110 -9.24 1.72 -14.29
C GLY A 110 -8.03 2.65 -14.02
N VAL A 111 -6.81 2.15 -14.24
CA VAL A 111 -5.57 2.93 -14.09
C VAL A 111 -5.34 3.77 -15.34
N THR A 112 -5.62 5.07 -15.28
CA THR A 112 -5.58 5.95 -16.46
C THR A 112 -4.20 6.12 -17.09
N ALA A 113 -3.13 5.91 -16.31
CA ALA A 113 -1.75 5.98 -16.79
C ALA A 113 -1.20 4.67 -17.37
N SER A 114 -1.95 3.56 -17.27
CA SER A 114 -1.50 2.28 -17.83
C SER A 114 -2.08 2.04 -19.22
N ALA A 115 -1.24 1.59 -20.16
CA ALA A 115 -1.70 1.10 -21.45
C ALA A 115 -2.56 -0.16 -21.25
N GLY A 116 -3.86 -0.06 -21.55
CA GLY A 116 -4.84 -1.11 -21.26
C GLY A 116 -5.57 -0.95 -19.92
N GLY A 117 -5.29 0.11 -19.16
CA GLY A 117 -6.06 0.49 -17.98
C GLY A 117 -5.83 -0.41 -16.75
N THR A 118 -4.79 -1.24 -16.75
CA THR A 118 -4.54 -2.23 -15.69
C THR A 118 -3.11 -2.22 -15.20
N THR A 119 -2.90 -2.53 -13.93
CA THR A 119 -1.58 -2.81 -13.35
C THR A 119 -1.64 -4.05 -12.49
N GLN A 120 -0.49 -4.68 -12.25
CA GLN A 120 -0.40 -5.85 -11.39
C GLN A 120 0.84 -5.80 -10.52
N GLY A 121 0.68 -6.20 -9.26
CA GLY A 121 1.76 -6.48 -8.33
C GLY A 121 1.65 -7.90 -7.80
N ALA A 122 2.76 -8.45 -7.32
CA ALA A 122 2.76 -9.73 -6.65
C ALA A 122 3.81 -9.78 -5.53
N TYR A 123 3.55 -10.58 -4.50
CA TYR A 123 4.48 -10.85 -3.42
C TYR A 123 4.25 -12.26 -2.87
N ASN A 124 5.23 -12.80 -2.14
CA ASN A 124 5.09 -14.09 -1.47
C ASN A 124 4.48 -13.90 -0.09
N GLY A 125 3.59 -14.81 0.32
CA GLY A 125 3.19 -14.90 1.72
C GLY A 125 4.39 -15.28 2.59
N THR A 126 4.43 -14.78 3.83
CA THR A 126 5.50 -15.09 4.78
C THR A 126 4.94 -15.68 6.07
N ALA A 127 5.55 -16.77 6.54
CA ALA A 127 5.30 -17.34 7.86
C ALA A 127 6.19 -16.70 8.96
N ALA A 128 7.21 -15.94 8.55
CA ALA A 128 8.17 -15.28 9.43
C ALA A 128 8.20 -13.78 9.11
N PRO A 129 7.27 -12.98 9.66
CA PRO A 129 7.25 -11.54 9.45
C PRO A 129 8.53 -10.90 10.01
N ALA A 130 9.10 -9.95 9.26
CA ALA A 130 10.33 -9.27 9.64
C ALA A 130 10.02 -8.04 10.52
N THR A 131 10.90 -7.74 11.48
CA THR A 131 10.85 -6.50 12.28
C THR A 131 11.50 -5.32 11.57
N THR A 132 12.17 -5.55 10.43
CA THR A 132 12.75 -4.51 9.58
C THR A 132 12.58 -4.92 8.12
N ILE A 133 11.97 -4.05 7.33
CA ILE A 133 11.70 -4.25 5.90
C ILE A 133 12.30 -3.07 5.15
N SER A 134 13.03 -3.34 4.07
CA SER A 134 13.59 -2.32 3.20
C SER A 134 12.89 -2.34 1.85
N PHE A 135 12.44 -1.17 1.41
CA PHE A 135 11.84 -0.97 0.08
C PHE A 135 12.86 -0.21 -0.78
N PRO A 136 13.74 -0.90 -1.53
CA PRO A 136 14.84 -0.25 -2.26
C PRO A 136 14.36 0.62 -3.44
N SER A 137 13.07 0.57 -3.77
CA SER A 137 12.48 1.20 -4.93
C SER A 137 11.08 1.71 -4.57
N VAL A 138 11.01 2.95 -4.09
CA VAL A 138 9.77 3.68 -3.82
C VAL A 138 9.79 4.94 -4.68
N TRP A 139 8.77 5.13 -5.50
CA TRP A 139 8.76 6.18 -6.53
C TRP A 139 7.62 7.18 -6.33
N ARG A 140 7.93 8.43 -6.69
CA ARG A 140 6.96 9.51 -6.86
C ARG A 140 7.43 10.39 -8.02
N PHE A 141 7.03 10.04 -9.25
CA PHE A 141 7.27 10.88 -10.43
C PHE A 141 6.18 10.66 -11.47
N ASP A 142 6.27 11.38 -12.59
CA ASP A 142 5.23 11.35 -13.62
C ASP A 142 4.98 9.92 -14.14
N GLY A 143 3.72 9.48 -14.05
CA GLY A 143 3.28 8.14 -14.46
C GLY A 143 3.56 6.98 -13.50
N ILE A 144 4.42 7.12 -12.49
CA ILE A 144 4.74 6.03 -11.54
C ILE A 144 4.72 6.54 -10.10
N VAL A 145 3.83 5.94 -9.30
CA VAL A 145 3.73 6.22 -7.87
C VAL A 145 3.60 4.93 -7.08
N SER A 146 4.38 4.84 -6.01
CA SER A 146 4.37 3.70 -5.10
C SER A 146 3.32 3.86 -4.00
N VAL A 147 2.72 2.73 -3.64
CA VAL A 147 1.92 2.58 -2.42
C VAL A 147 2.60 1.51 -1.57
N VAL A 148 2.82 1.80 -0.30
CA VAL A 148 3.47 0.91 0.65
C VAL A 148 2.50 0.62 1.79
N THR A 149 2.12 -0.65 1.95
CA THR A 149 1.27 -1.09 3.07
C THR A 149 2.10 -1.91 4.04
N ILE A 150 2.00 -1.59 5.34
CA ILE A 150 2.66 -2.29 6.43
C ILE A 150 1.58 -2.92 7.30
N GLN A 151 1.64 -4.23 7.48
CA GLN A 151 0.74 -5.00 8.34
C GLN A 151 1.42 -5.30 9.68
N ASN A 152 0.70 -5.05 10.78
CA ASN A 152 1.09 -5.58 12.08
C ASN A 152 0.54 -7.00 12.21
N THR A 153 1.42 -8.00 12.21
CA THR A 153 1.01 -9.42 12.30
C THR A 153 0.78 -9.90 13.73
N GLN A 154 0.98 -9.03 14.73
CA GLN A 154 0.79 -9.35 16.15
C GLN A 154 -0.58 -8.89 16.65
N ARG A 155 -1.04 -9.46 17.76
CA ARG A 155 -2.30 -9.04 18.41
C ARG A 155 -2.21 -7.70 19.13
N ALA A 156 -1.03 -7.33 19.63
CA ALA A 156 -0.82 -6.06 20.32
C ALA A 156 -0.55 -4.95 19.31
N ALA A 157 -0.97 -3.72 19.63
CA ALA A 157 -0.59 -2.54 18.85
C ALA A 157 0.92 -2.29 18.98
N VAL A 158 1.53 -1.77 17.91
CA VAL A 158 2.97 -1.49 17.84
C VAL A 158 3.22 -0.13 17.21
N ASP A 159 4.27 0.56 17.68
CA ASP A 159 4.78 1.74 17.00
C ASP A 159 5.76 1.30 15.91
N VAL A 160 5.45 1.63 14.66
CA VAL A 160 6.32 1.36 13.51
C VAL A 160 7.12 2.60 13.22
N THR A 161 8.42 2.50 12.95
CA THR A 161 9.22 3.63 12.45
C THR A 161 9.45 3.47 10.95
N VAL A 162 9.01 4.44 10.16
CA VAL A 162 9.24 4.48 8.72
C VAL A 162 10.17 5.63 8.40
N LYS A 163 11.28 5.32 7.75
CA LYS A 163 12.31 6.28 7.33
C LYS A 163 12.39 6.33 5.81
N PHE A 164 12.40 7.54 5.27
CA PHE A 164 12.58 7.79 3.84
C PHE A 164 13.99 8.28 3.61
N TYR A 165 14.66 7.72 2.61
CA TYR A 165 16.02 8.10 2.24
C TYR A 165 16.06 8.53 0.77
N SER A 166 16.92 9.50 0.46
CA SER A 166 17.28 9.86 -0.91
C SER A 166 18.08 8.75 -1.58
N ARG A 167 18.32 8.86 -2.89
CA ARG A 167 19.16 7.92 -3.62
C ARG A 167 20.62 7.97 -3.16
N GLU A 168 21.02 9.09 -2.59
CA GLU A 168 22.35 9.37 -2.05
C GLU A 168 22.50 8.89 -0.58
N GLY A 169 21.40 8.46 0.05
CA GLY A 169 21.38 7.93 1.42
C GLY A 169 21.03 8.96 2.50
N ASP A 170 20.66 10.18 2.14
CA ASP A 170 20.24 11.21 3.10
C ASP A 170 18.84 10.91 3.63
N GLU A 171 18.63 11.01 4.94
CA GLU A 171 17.30 10.86 5.54
C GLU A 171 16.41 12.06 5.14
N LEU A 172 15.35 11.80 4.38
CA LEU A 172 14.39 12.80 3.90
C LEU A 172 13.26 13.04 4.90
N GLY A 173 12.98 12.07 5.76
CA GLY A 173 11.94 12.17 6.77
C GLY A 173 11.69 10.86 7.51
N THR A 174 11.03 10.98 8.66
CA THR A 174 10.65 9.86 9.52
C THR A 174 9.22 10.04 10.01
N CYS A 175 8.45 8.95 10.08
CA CYS A 175 7.16 8.92 10.75
C CYS A 175 7.03 7.68 11.64
N THR A 176 6.21 7.80 12.68
CA THR A 176 6.06 6.76 13.71
C THR A 176 4.59 6.44 13.98
N PRO A 177 3.85 5.81 13.04
CA PRO A 177 2.46 5.44 13.31
C PRO A 177 2.36 4.37 14.39
N ASN A 178 1.33 4.49 15.22
CA ASN A 178 0.85 3.38 16.02
C ASN A 178 -0.09 2.51 15.16
N VAL A 179 0.25 1.24 14.98
CA VAL A 179 -0.53 0.29 14.17
C VAL A 179 -1.18 -0.73 15.09
N SER A 180 -2.51 -0.75 15.10
CA SER A 180 -3.30 -1.73 15.85
C SER A 180 -2.86 -3.17 15.54
N GLY A 181 -3.07 -4.08 16.50
CA GLY A 181 -2.82 -5.50 16.26
C GLY A 181 -3.66 -6.04 15.11
N TYR A 182 -3.06 -6.82 14.21
CA TYR A 182 -3.65 -7.27 12.93
C TYR A 182 -4.10 -6.15 11.97
N GLY A 183 -3.87 -4.89 12.36
CA GLY A 183 -4.15 -3.72 11.55
C GLY A 183 -3.06 -3.48 10.51
N SER A 184 -3.26 -2.43 9.72
CA SER A 184 -2.29 -2.01 8.71
C SER A 184 -2.31 -0.50 8.54
N VAL A 185 -1.19 0.02 8.04
CA VAL A 185 -1.05 1.41 7.62
C VAL A 185 -0.56 1.44 6.17
N THR A 186 -1.12 2.35 5.38
CA THR A 186 -0.75 2.52 3.97
C THR A 186 -0.20 3.91 3.75
N TYR A 187 0.97 3.97 3.12
CA TYR A 187 1.62 5.17 2.65
C TYR A 187 1.47 5.27 1.15
N ASP A 188 0.74 6.27 0.71
CA ASP A 188 0.57 6.59 -0.69
C ASP A 188 1.49 7.75 -1.05
N MET A 189 2.48 7.49 -1.91
CA MET A 189 3.46 8.53 -2.26
C MET A 189 2.83 9.70 -3.07
N ARG A 190 1.55 9.63 -3.41
CA ARG A 190 0.80 10.76 -4.01
C ARG A 190 0.53 11.89 -3.00
N THR A 191 0.34 11.55 -1.71
CA THR A 191 -0.11 12.46 -0.64
C THR A 191 0.97 12.74 0.38
#